data_AF-A0A9K3CZ85-F1
#
_entry.id   AF-A0A9K3CZ85-F1
#
_cell.length_a   1.000
_cell.length_b   1.000
_cell.length_c   1.000
_cell.angle_alpha   90.00
_cell.angle_beta   90.00
_cell.angle_gamma   90.00
#
_symmetry.space_group_name_H-M   'P 1'
#
loop_
_entity.id
_entity.type
_entity.pdbx_description
1 polymer ?
#
loop_
_entity_poly.entity_id
_entity_poly.type
_entity_poly.pdbx_seq_one_letter_code
_entity_poly.pdbx_strand_id
1 'polypeptide(L)'
;DDRRPVTLIYGGKGGEYLFREEIDEIAEAMDSVQVHYVEGRKAIASTLMEAQTEHGNNARYYLSGLPVMIKAYEAQLLEGGVSKNRLMYDPFNGY
;
A
#
# COMPACT_ATOMS: atom_id res chain seq x y z
N ASP A 1 -8.73 -15.67 -10.98
CA ASP A 1 -9.39 -14.65 -11.82
C ASP A 1 -8.50 -13.44 -11.71
N ASP A 2 -7.46 -13.41 -12.52
CA ASP A 2 -6.24 -12.66 -12.23
C ASP A 2 -6.31 -11.26 -12.87
N ARG A 3 -7.53 -10.72 -12.94
CA ARG A 3 -7.89 -9.57 -13.79
C ARG A 3 -7.86 -8.23 -13.07
N ARG A 4 -7.63 -8.19 -11.76
CA ARG A 4 -7.65 -6.94 -11.01
C ARG A 4 -6.22 -6.45 -10.77
N PRO A 5 -5.86 -5.26 -11.28
CA PRO A 5 -4.58 -4.65 -10.96
C PRO A 5 -4.42 -4.50 -9.44
N VAL A 6 -3.24 -4.84 -8.94
CA VAL A 6 -2.85 -4.73 -7.54
C VAL A 6 -1.52 -3.97 -7.48
N THR A 7 -1.50 -2.88 -6.72
CA THR A 7 -0.28 -2.15 -6.40
C THR A 7 0.03 -2.38 -4.93
N LEU A 8 1.15 -3.05 -4.65
CA LEU A 8 1.67 -3.24 -3.30
C LEU A 8 2.74 -2.18 -3.01
N ILE A 9 2.55 -1.41 -1.93
CA ILE A 9 3.57 -0.49 -1.42
C ILE A 9 4.12 -1.10 -0.13
N TYR A 10 5.30 -1.72 -0.20
CA TYR A 10 5.95 -2.35 0.95
C TYR A 10 6.94 -1.37 1.57
N GLY A 11 6.62 -0.87 2.76
CA GLY A 11 7.52 -0.09 3.60
C GLY A 11 8.52 -0.93 4.38
N GLY A 12 9.82 -0.76 4.13
CA GLY A 12 10.91 -1.42 4.85
C GLY A 12 11.85 -0.42 5.54
N LYS A 13 12.78 -0.94 6.35
CA LYS A 13 13.86 -0.16 6.97
C LYS A 13 15.19 -0.79 6.59
N GLY A 14 16.16 0.02 6.18
CA GLY A 14 17.50 -0.45 5.82
C GLY A 14 17.54 -1.33 4.57
N GLY A 15 16.56 -1.18 3.67
CA GLY A 15 16.46 -2.00 2.44
C GLY A 15 16.09 -3.47 2.66
N GLU A 16 15.72 -3.87 3.89
CA GLU A 16 15.26 -5.23 4.19
C GLU A 16 13.74 -5.33 4.08
N TYR A 17 13.28 -6.30 3.29
CA TYR A 17 11.88 -6.58 3.02
C TYR A 17 11.64 -8.08 3.20
N LEU A 18 10.94 -8.44 4.29
CA LEU A 18 10.59 -9.83 4.53
C LEU A 18 9.68 -10.33 3.40
N PHE A 19 9.86 -11.59 3.02
CA PHE A 19 9.13 -12.25 1.92
C PHE A 19 9.33 -11.61 0.55
N ARG A 20 10.44 -10.87 0.34
CA ARG A 20 10.70 -10.21 -0.94
C ARG A 20 10.73 -11.21 -2.10
N GLU A 21 11.47 -12.31 -1.94
CA GLU A 21 11.61 -13.31 -3.00
C GLU A 21 10.26 -13.91 -3.39
N GLU A 22 9.44 -14.28 -2.40
CA GLU A 22 8.10 -14.84 -2.65
C GLU A 22 7.13 -13.81 -3.25
N ILE A 23 7.23 -12.55 -2.86
CA ILE A 23 6.41 -11.46 -3.44
C ILE A 23 6.84 -11.17 -4.88
N ASP A 24 8.15 -11.15 -5.15
CA ASP A 24 8.71 -10.96 -6.48
C ASP A 24 8.28 -12.11 -7.40
N GLU A 25 8.33 -13.37 -6.94
CA GLU A 25 7.82 -14.53 -7.69
C GLU A 25 6.33 -14.40 -8.06
N ILE A 26 5.50 -13.89 -7.14
CA ILE A 26 4.08 -13.63 -7.41
C ILE A 26 3.92 -12.54 -8.47
N ALA A 27 4.70 -11.46 -8.38
CA ALA A 27 4.63 -10.36 -9.32
C ALA A 27 5.12 -10.76 -10.73
N GLU A 28 6.15 -11.59 -10.82
CA GLU A 28 6.64 -12.16 -12.09
C GLU A 28 5.63 -13.12 -12.73
N ALA A 29 4.86 -13.85 -11.91
CA ALA A 29 3.83 -14.76 -12.40
C ALA A 29 2.51 -14.05 -12.81
N MET A 30 2.32 -12.79 -12.40
CA MET A 30 1.06 -12.07 -12.57
C MET A 30 1.30 -10.62 -13.05
N ASP A 31 1.10 -10.37 -14.35
CA ASP A 31 1.22 -9.01 -14.95
C ASP A 31 0.30 -7.96 -14.29
N SER A 32 -0.72 -8.40 -13.54
CA SER A 32 -1.61 -7.52 -12.80
C SER A 32 -1.05 -7.01 -11.47
N VAL A 33 0.10 -7.54 -11.00
CA VAL A 33 0.68 -7.20 -9.70
C VAL A 33 1.93 -6.34 -9.90
N GLN A 34 1.92 -5.15 -9.29
CA GLN A 34 3.08 -4.26 -9.23
C GLN A 34 3.49 -4.07 -7.78
N VAL A 35 4.80 -4.14 -7.51
CA VAL A 35 5.35 -4.02 -6.16
C VAL A 35 6.33 -2.84 -6.09
N HIS A 36 6.13 -1.99 -5.09
CA HIS A 36 7.01 -0.88 -4.74
C HIS A 36 7.63 -1.13 -3.37
N TYR A 37 8.89 -1.52 -3.37
CA TYR A 37 9.72 -1.56 -2.17
C TYR A 37 10.25 -0.17 -1.88
N VAL A 38 9.76 0.42 -0.78
CA VAL A 38 10.04 1.82 -0.45
C VAL A 38 10.60 1.92 0.96
N GLU A 39 11.59 2.78 1.13
CA GLU A 39 12.20 3.05 2.43
C GLU A 39 11.80 4.42 2.95
N GLY A 40 11.30 4.43 4.19
CA GLY A 40 10.99 5.66 4.89
C GLY A 40 9.61 6.24 4.57
N ARG A 41 9.07 6.96 5.56
CA ARG A 41 7.67 7.44 5.55
C ARG A 41 7.35 8.38 4.39
N LYS A 42 8.31 9.22 3.98
CA LYS A 42 8.13 10.18 2.87
C LYS A 42 7.99 9.48 1.53
N ALA A 43 8.81 8.46 1.26
CA ALA A 43 8.74 7.70 0.01
C ALA A 43 7.41 6.92 -0.09
N ILE A 44 6.98 6.29 1.01
CA ILE A 44 5.67 5.63 1.09
C ILE A 44 4.55 6.63 0.81
N ALA A 45 4.56 7.79 1.47
CA ALA A 45 3.54 8.82 1.28
C ALA A 45 3.48 9.34 -0.17
N SER A 46 4.64 9.54 -0.82
CA SER A 46 4.71 9.94 -2.23
C SER A 46 4.11 8.88 -3.16
N THR A 47 4.53 7.62 -2.99
CA THR A 47 4.03 6.51 -3.81
C THR A 47 2.52 6.30 -3.61
N LEU A 48 2.03 6.47 -2.38
CA LEU A 48 0.61 6.41 -2.08
C LEU A 48 -0.16 7.57 -2.74
N MET A 49 0.43 8.76 -2.82
CA MET A 49 -0.17 9.93 -3.49
C MET A 49 -0.27 9.72 -5.00
N GLU A 50 0.73 9.09 -5.60
CA GLU A 50 0.70 8.71 -7.02
C GLU A 50 -0.42 7.71 -7.29
N ALA A 51 -0.50 6.62 -6.52
CA ALA A 51 -1.57 5.62 -6.64
C ALA A 51 -2.96 6.23 -6.38
N GLN A 52 -3.07 7.14 -5.41
CA GLN A 52 -4.29 7.88 -5.13
C GLN A 52 -4.70 8.78 -6.29
N THR A 53 -3.75 9.47 -6.91
CA THR A 53 -4.00 10.34 -8.07
C THR A 53 -4.48 9.52 -9.26
N GLU A 54 -3.89 8.36 -9.48
CA GLU A 54 -4.24 7.47 -10.59
C GLU A 54 -5.61 6.81 -10.41
N HIS A 55 -5.90 6.31 -9.21
CA HIS A 55 -7.06 5.44 -9.01
C HIS A 55 -8.20 6.05 -8.18
N GLY A 56 -7.91 6.99 -7.28
CA GLY A 56 -8.91 7.67 -6.44
C GLY A 56 -9.92 6.69 -5.82
N ASN A 57 -11.21 6.94 -6.04
CA ASN A 57 -12.32 6.10 -5.55
C ASN A 57 -12.57 4.80 -6.35
N ASN A 58 -11.82 4.55 -7.43
CA ASN A 58 -11.91 3.31 -8.18
C ASN A 58 -11.08 2.18 -7.57
N ALA A 59 -10.10 2.52 -6.72
CA ALA A 59 -9.32 1.56 -5.94
C ALA A 59 -9.98 1.22 -4.59
N ARG A 60 -9.48 0.14 -4.01
CA ARG A 60 -9.66 -0.24 -2.60
C ARG A 60 -8.30 -0.19 -1.94
N TYR A 61 -8.19 0.50 -0.82
CA TYR A 61 -6.94 0.70 -0.11
C TYR A 61 -6.93 -0.17 1.14
N TYR A 62 -5.93 -1.03 1.23
CA TYR A 62 -5.71 -1.92 2.37
C TYR A 62 -4.47 -1.41 3.11
N LEU A 63 -4.66 -0.98 4.35
CA LEU A 63 -3.59 -0.42 5.18
C LEU A 63 -3.31 -1.37 6.34
N SER A 64 -2.12 -1.98 6.33
CA SER A 64 -1.64 -2.83 7.42
C SER A 64 -0.36 -2.25 8.01
N GLY A 65 -0.24 -2.29 9.34
CA GLY A 65 0.92 -1.76 10.05
C GLY A 65 0.60 -1.06 11.37
N LEU A 66 1.56 -0.28 11.88
CA LEU A 66 1.40 0.43 13.15
C LEU A 66 0.18 1.37 13.11
N PRO A 67 -0.63 1.45 14.18
CA PRO A 67 -1.83 2.31 14.19
C PRO A 67 -1.56 3.78 13.84
N VAL A 68 -0.41 4.32 14.26
CA VAL A 68 0.00 5.70 13.93
C VAL A 68 0.26 5.89 12.44
N MET A 69 0.79 4.88 11.76
CA MET A 69 1.06 4.89 10.34
C MET A 69 -0.24 4.80 9.55
N ILE A 70 -1.13 3.89 9.94
CA ILE A 70 -2.45 3.74 9.32
C ILE A 70 -3.23 5.06 9.40
N LYS A 71 -3.27 5.71 10.57
CA LYS A 71 -3.96 7.01 10.73
C LYS A 71 -3.38 8.10 9.82
N ALA A 72 -2.06 8.14 9.64
CA ALA A 72 -1.42 9.11 8.77
C ALA A 72 -1.81 8.90 7.30
N TYR A 73 -1.80 7.65 6.83
CA TYR A 73 -2.17 7.33 5.45
C TYR A 73 -3.68 7.41 5.20
N GLU A 74 -4.51 7.08 6.19
CA GLU A 74 -5.95 7.37 6.17
C GLU A 74 -6.20 8.86 5.96
N ALA A 75 -5.56 9.73 6.75
CA ALA A 75 -5.72 11.18 6.61
C ALA A 75 -5.35 11.66 5.21
N GLN A 76 -4.20 11.24 4.68
CA GLN A 76 -3.77 11.56 3.31
C GLN A 76 -4.79 11.12 2.25
N LEU A 77 -5.30 9.89 2.36
CA LEU A 77 -6.28 9.36 1.41
C LEU A 77 -7.60 10.13 1.46
N LEU A 78 -8.09 10.45 2.66
CA LEU A 78 -9.30 11.25 2.86
C LEU A 78 -9.13 12.69 2.34
N GLU A 79 -7.98 13.32 2.60
CA GLU A 79 -7.67 14.69 2.15
C GLU A 79 -7.63 14.80 0.62
N GLY A 80 -7.12 13.77 -0.08
CA GLY A 80 -7.20 13.71 -1.55
C GLY A 80 -8.48 13.06 -2.08
N GLY A 81 -9.56 13.02 -1.28
CA GLY A 81 -10.92 12.73 -1.75
C GLY A 81 -11.30 11.25 -1.85
N VAL A 82 -10.49 10.33 -1.32
CA VAL A 82 -10.88 8.91 -1.23
C VAL A 82 -11.97 8.77 -0.16
N SER A 83 -13.04 8.07 -0.50
CA SER A 83 -14.14 7.79 0.41
C SER A 83 -13.71 6.77 1.46
N LYS A 84 -14.12 6.99 2.72
CA LYS A 84 -13.83 6.09 3.84
C LYS A 84 -14.26 4.64 3.60
N ASN A 85 -15.34 4.41 2.84
CA ASN A 85 -15.80 3.05 2.50
C ASN A 85 -14.88 2.30 1.50
N ARG A 86 -13.82 2.94 0.99
CA ARG A 86 -12.76 2.35 0.18
C ARG A 86 -11.54 1.97 1.01
N LEU A 87 -11.53 2.29 2.30
CA LEU A 87 -10.40 2.08 3.20
C LEU A 87 -10.67 0.85 4.08
N MET A 88 -9.73 -0.08 4.10
CA MET A 88 -9.72 -1.25 4.97
C MET A 88 -8.44 -1.25 5.79
N TYR A 89 -8.56 -1.53 7.08
CA TYR A 89 -7.47 -1.40 8.03
C TYR A 89 -7.19 -2.73 8.70
N ASP A 90 -5.92 -3.04 8.85
CA ASP A 90 -5.41 -4.20 9.58
C ASP A 90 -4.28 -3.73 10.52
N PRO A 91 -4.64 -3.05 11.64
CA PRO A 91 -3.64 -2.50 12.55
C PRO A 91 -2.91 -3.62 13.30
N PHE A 92 -1.60 -3.44 13.45
CA PHE A 92 -0.80 -4.21 14.40
C PHE A 92 -1.18 -3.77 15.81
N ASN A 93 -2.21 -4.41 16.36
CA ASN A 93 -2.54 -4.30 17.77
C ASN A 93 -1.49 -5.11 18.51
N GLY A 94 -0.65 -4.44 19.30
CA GLY A 94 0.59 -4.99 19.84
C GLY A 94 0.49 -6.42 20.38
N TYR A 95 1.58 -7.16 20.21
CA TYR A 95 1.88 -8.36 21.00
C TYR A 95 2.47 -7.96 22.35
#